data_AF-A0A0N4Z7T9-F1
#
_entry.id   AF-A0A0N4Z7T9-F1
#
_cell.length_a   1.000
_cell.length_b   1.000
_cell.length_c   1.000
_cell.angle_alpha   90.00
_cell.angle_beta   90.00
_cell.angle_gamma   90.00
#
_symmetry.space_group_name_H-M   'P 1'
#
loop_
_entity.id
_entity.type
_entity.pdbx_description
1 polymer ?
#
loop_
_entity_poly.entity_id
_entity_poly.type
_entity_poly.pdbx_seq_one_letter_code
_entity_poly.pdbx_strand_id
1 'polypeptide(L)'
;MSRLLNFKFFFLLFFVFINSSVQLCNLPPDFWCDSEEIALQCTGSLSYCQSYKLNILENNNKIDLKTSFETLCSDSIAFVYNRLSRTILSSKELLEIINFEAVPWGLAKRKANKQVQCQHGIKECNFNTLFSCSNKFISNDYNRAKFFSCGMKQVINNIKSRDVTSKCGVSKSILTEEEAKTIQQCLNSSIGVQLQYEAERETEKILNFPHFVPQILIGNNDKTMDMQVYQLLLKEKPIIWKTSLNNIKNEGQRINNCTTPPDFWCSTEKIANECFSNEMCLRYKEEIENKKIDVNILYDPEEPSTQRMLSESLKEDFIENNNYNIQKLFTLKLTPTWNEINLKDCNSKVNPNCRNIAVYHCISKHVTNLKLSTNLQLCLLSAKLNKNKKAFQALDEDCRKKYFTIPLHIKNNILHCTQGKNYNPLIKEYEKFISSMKPDKMSRDPWLIINGYSISNAQNYFPILDKMMCIWYNGENHNRSFCGRCEYEESRC
;
A
#
# COMPACT_ATOMS: atom_id res chain seq x y z
N MET A 1 84.78 -4.88 -1.89
CA MET A 1 84.03 -4.23 -0.80
C MET A 1 82.97 -3.33 -1.43
N SER A 2 81.74 -3.35 -0.90
CA SER A 2 80.50 -2.72 -1.38
C SER A 2 79.70 -3.48 -2.46
N ARG A 3 78.65 -4.16 -1.97
CA ARG A 3 77.45 -4.56 -2.72
C ARG A 3 76.56 -3.32 -2.86
N LEU A 4 76.11 -2.99 -4.05
CA LEU A 4 74.98 -2.07 -4.28
C LEU A 4 73.76 -2.94 -4.63
N LEU A 5 72.85 -3.07 -3.68
CA LEU A 5 71.52 -3.64 -3.89
C LEU A 5 70.67 -2.66 -4.70
N ASN A 6 70.34 -3.02 -5.94
CA ASN A 6 69.25 -2.37 -6.67
C ASN A 6 67.92 -3.02 -6.26
N PHE A 7 67.22 -2.39 -5.31
CA PHE A 7 65.82 -2.69 -5.03
C PHE A 7 64.95 -2.13 -6.17
N LYS A 8 64.43 -3.00 -7.04
CA LYS A 8 63.32 -2.64 -7.94
C LYS A 8 62.03 -2.68 -7.12
N PHE A 9 61.51 -1.52 -6.75
CA PHE A 9 60.15 -1.37 -6.24
C PHE A 9 59.16 -1.61 -7.39
N PHE A 10 58.44 -2.73 -7.36
CA PHE A 10 57.31 -2.96 -8.24
C PHE A 10 56.08 -2.27 -7.63
N PHE A 11 55.72 -1.09 -8.14
CA PHE A 11 54.43 -0.47 -7.83
C PHE A 11 53.34 -1.22 -8.62
N LEU A 12 52.68 -2.18 -7.98
CA LEU A 12 51.43 -2.77 -8.45
C LEU A 12 50.30 -1.77 -8.14
N LEU A 13 50.00 -0.88 -9.08
CA LEU A 13 48.77 -0.09 -9.09
C LEU A 13 47.60 -1.01 -9.43
N PHE A 14 47.01 -1.63 -8.41
CA PHE A 14 45.70 -2.25 -8.51
C PHE A 14 44.64 -1.13 -8.59
N PHE A 15 44.40 -0.61 -9.79
CA PHE A 15 43.16 0.12 -10.07
C PHE A 15 42.02 -0.89 -10.14
N VAL A 16 41.47 -1.22 -8.97
CA VAL A 16 40.17 -1.85 -8.86
C VAL A 16 39.14 -0.78 -9.24
N PHE A 17 38.81 -0.69 -10.53
CA PHE A 17 37.58 -0.06 -10.97
C PHE A 17 36.41 -0.96 -10.55
N ILE A 18 35.99 -0.87 -9.29
CA ILE A 18 34.62 -1.25 -8.92
C ILE A 18 33.72 -0.16 -9.50
N ASN A 19 33.43 -0.26 -10.80
CA ASN A 19 32.18 0.28 -11.32
C ASN A 19 31.06 -0.67 -10.89
N SER A 20 30.80 -0.78 -9.59
CA SER A 20 29.47 -1.10 -9.14
C SER A 20 28.69 0.20 -9.29
N SER A 21 28.14 0.44 -10.48
CA SER A 21 26.93 1.24 -10.56
C SER A 21 25.93 0.49 -9.69
N VAL A 22 25.86 0.87 -8.40
CA VAL A 22 24.83 0.37 -7.49
C VAL A 22 23.55 0.87 -8.14
N GLN A 23 22.89 -0.01 -8.90
CA GLN A 23 21.64 0.33 -9.53
C GLN A 23 20.70 0.67 -8.39
N LEU A 24 20.34 1.95 -8.32
CA LEU A 24 19.55 2.47 -7.22
C LEU A 24 18.19 1.74 -7.28
N CYS A 25 17.72 1.29 -6.13
CA CYS A 25 16.49 0.52 -6.05
C CYS A 25 15.30 1.36 -6.52
N ASN A 26 14.60 0.87 -7.53
CA ASN A 26 13.40 1.49 -8.09
C ASN A 26 12.11 0.91 -7.48
N LEU A 27 12.19 0.07 -6.44
CA LEU A 27 11.00 -0.40 -5.73
C LEU A 27 10.39 0.73 -4.90
N PRO A 28 9.06 0.77 -4.79
CA PRO A 28 8.38 1.57 -3.78
C PRO A 28 8.86 1.24 -2.35
N PRO A 29 8.96 2.22 -1.43
CA PRO A 29 9.44 1.99 -0.08
C PRO A 29 8.60 1.04 0.74
N ASP A 30 7.33 0.89 0.37
CA ASP A 30 6.39 -0.11 0.87
C ASP A 30 7.00 -1.51 0.97
N PHE A 31 7.92 -1.82 0.05
CA PHE A 31 8.52 -3.13 -0.11
C PHE A 31 9.92 -3.27 0.49
N TRP A 32 10.54 -2.17 0.92
CA TRP A 32 11.96 -2.16 1.27
C TRP A 32 12.31 -3.08 2.43
N CYS A 33 11.35 -3.32 3.31
CA CYS A 33 11.53 -4.18 4.46
C CYS A 33 10.94 -5.59 4.30
N ASP A 34 10.41 -5.95 3.12
CA ASP A 34 9.81 -7.28 2.91
C ASP A 34 10.81 -8.44 2.92
N SER A 35 12.10 -8.17 2.73
CA SER A 35 13.17 -9.16 2.90
C SER A 35 14.51 -8.49 3.18
N GLU A 36 15.45 -9.24 3.76
CA GLU A 36 16.83 -8.77 3.95
C GLU A 36 17.54 -8.46 2.61
N GLU A 37 17.26 -9.25 1.56
CA GLU A 37 17.84 -9.02 0.23
C GLU A 37 17.38 -7.68 -0.36
N ILE A 38 16.08 -7.37 -0.27
CA ILE A 38 15.55 -6.09 -0.74
C ILE A 38 16.06 -4.95 0.15
N ALA A 39 16.06 -5.11 1.48
CA ALA A 39 16.53 -4.06 2.39
C ALA A 39 17.99 -3.67 2.11
N LEU A 40 18.88 -4.65 1.92
CA LEU A 40 20.27 -4.43 1.54
C LEU A 40 20.39 -3.74 0.18
N GLN A 41 19.61 -4.18 -0.81
CA GLN A 41 19.66 -3.62 -2.15
C GLN A 41 19.13 -2.17 -2.19
N CYS A 42 18.07 -1.87 -1.45
CA CYS A 42 17.40 -0.57 -1.50
C CYS A 42 17.99 0.46 -0.54
N THR A 43 18.54 0.02 0.59
CA THR A 43 19.04 0.94 1.62
C THR A 43 20.55 0.84 1.88
N GLY A 44 21.22 -0.16 1.30
CA GLY A 44 22.65 -0.42 1.50
C GLY A 44 22.99 -1.11 2.82
N SER A 45 22.02 -1.32 3.72
CA SER A 45 22.19 -2.01 4.99
C SER A 45 20.87 -2.65 5.46
N LEU A 46 20.89 -3.34 6.60
CA LEU A 46 19.66 -3.77 7.28
C LEU A 46 19.18 -2.79 8.35
N SER A 47 20.00 -1.78 8.69
CA SER A 47 19.80 -0.95 9.89
C SER A 47 18.50 -0.16 9.85
N TYR A 48 18.08 0.30 8.66
CA TYR A 48 16.80 1.00 8.48
C TYR A 48 15.61 0.11 8.88
N CYS A 49 15.46 -1.04 8.22
CA CYS A 49 14.34 -1.95 8.45
C CYS A 49 14.38 -2.60 9.84
N GLN A 50 15.57 -2.90 10.35
CA GLN A 50 15.74 -3.40 11.72
C GLN A 50 15.34 -2.35 12.76
N SER A 51 15.75 -1.08 12.57
CA SER A 51 15.35 0.01 13.47
C SER A 51 13.85 0.20 13.46
N TYR A 52 13.23 0.26 12.28
CA TYR A 52 11.79 0.39 12.16
C TYR A 52 11.07 -0.79 12.85
N LYS A 53 11.52 -2.03 12.63
CA LYS A 53 10.96 -3.21 13.32
C LYS A 53 11.09 -3.11 14.85
N LEU A 54 12.26 -2.76 15.37
CA LEU A 54 12.51 -2.59 16.80
C LEU A 54 11.63 -1.48 17.40
N ASN A 55 11.48 -0.35 16.70
CA ASN A 55 10.63 0.76 17.12
C ASN A 55 9.16 0.34 17.23
N ILE A 56 8.66 -0.47 16.28
CA ILE A 56 7.30 -1.03 16.36
C ILE A 56 7.18 -2.03 17.51
N LEU A 57 8.17 -2.90 17.73
CA LEU A 57 8.17 -3.87 18.85
C LEU A 57 8.12 -3.16 20.21
N GLU A 58 8.91 -2.12 20.40
CA GLU A 58 8.91 -1.29 21.62
C GLU A 58 7.59 -0.54 21.82
N ASN A 59 6.89 -0.19 20.74
CA ASN A 59 5.56 0.41 20.80
C ASN A 59 4.44 -0.64 20.96
N ASN A 60 4.63 -1.63 21.83
CA ASN A 60 3.70 -2.74 22.05
C ASN A 60 3.29 -3.46 20.76
N ASN A 61 4.20 -3.56 19.80
CA ASN A 61 3.97 -4.16 18.49
C ASN A 61 2.92 -3.43 17.61
N LYS A 62 2.60 -2.16 17.91
CA LYS A 62 1.57 -1.35 17.25
C LYS A 62 2.14 -0.16 16.48
N ILE A 63 1.42 0.26 15.44
CA ILE A 63 1.67 1.50 14.69
C ILE A 63 0.71 2.56 15.23
N ASP A 64 1.23 3.74 15.58
CA ASP A 64 0.39 4.84 16.06
C ASP A 64 -0.38 5.49 14.91
N LEU A 65 -1.68 5.69 15.12
CA LEU A 65 -2.55 6.43 14.21
C LEU A 65 -3.34 7.45 15.03
N LYS A 66 -3.04 8.73 14.85
CA LYS A 66 -3.80 9.82 15.45
C LYS A 66 -4.71 10.45 14.41
N THR A 67 -5.90 10.87 14.82
CA THR A 67 -6.82 11.62 13.95
C THR A 67 -7.22 12.91 14.62
N SER A 68 -6.91 14.05 14.01
CA SER A 68 -7.47 15.35 14.36
C SER A 68 -8.76 15.60 13.57
N PHE A 69 -9.81 15.98 14.28
CA PHE A 69 -11.14 16.16 13.69
C PHE A 69 -12.02 17.09 14.54
N GLU A 70 -13.11 17.56 13.96
CA GLU A 70 -14.19 18.27 14.66
C GLU A 70 -15.44 17.40 14.67
N THR A 71 -16.09 17.29 15.83
CA THR A 71 -17.20 16.33 15.98
C THR A 71 -18.41 16.63 15.09
N LEU A 72 -18.67 17.91 14.78
CA LEU A 72 -19.82 18.35 13.97
C LEU A 72 -19.47 18.74 12.54
N CYS A 73 -18.19 18.79 12.17
CA CYS A 73 -17.79 19.07 10.80
C CYS A 73 -18.22 17.91 9.88
N SER A 74 -18.89 18.23 8.76
CA SER A 74 -19.43 17.22 7.84
C SER A 74 -18.35 16.29 7.29
N ASP A 75 -17.19 16.87 6.99
CA ASP A 75 -16.01 16.21 6.45
C ASP A 75 -15.37 15.28 7.48
N SER A 76 -15.24 15.76 8.72
CA SER A 76 -14.83 14.94 9.87
C SER A 76 -15.81 13.79 10.15
N ILE A 77 -17.12 14.02 10.08
CA ILE A 77 -18.13 12.96 10.24
C ILE A 77 -18.00 11.93 9.12
N ALA A 78 -17.84 12.37 7.86
CA ALA A 78 -17.70 11.48 6.72
C ALA A 78 -16.50 10.55 6.89
N PHE A 79 -15.34 11.08 7.26
CA PHE A 79 -14.16 10.26 7.54
C PHE A 79 -14.34 9.38 8.78
N VAL A 80 -14.58 9.99 9.94
CA VAL A 80 -14.54 9.30 11.22
C VAL A 80 -15.63 8.23 11.30
N TYR A 81 -16.88 8.58 10.96
CA TYR A 81 -18.01 7.65 11.08
C TYR A 81 -18.13 6.69 9.89
N ASN A 82 -17.95 7.16 8.65
CA ASN A 82 -18.18 6.29 7.48
C ASN A 82 -16.94 5.52 7.03
N ARG A 83 -15.72 6.00 7.30
CA ARG A 83 -14.48 5.33 6.90
C ARG A 83 -13.77 4.70 8.09
N LEU A 84 -13.25 5.51 9.02
CA LEU A 84 -12.42 5.05 10.13
C LEU A 84 -13.18 4.06 11.05
N SER A 85 -14.41 4.39 11.45
CA SER A 85 -15.24 3.51 12.28
C SER A 85 -15.60 2.18 11.62
N ARG A 86 -15.68 2.13 10.28
CA ARG A 86 -16.05 0.94 9.51
C ARG A 86 -14.85 0.13 9.02
N THR A 87 -13.64 0.60 9.31
CA THR A 87 -12.38 -0.05 8.93
C THR A 87 -11.62 -0.42 10.19
N ILE A 88 -10.73 0.45 10.67
CA ILE A 88 -9.88 0.23 11.84
C ILE A 88 -10.73 -0.13 13.06
N LEU A 89 -11.69 0.71 13.43
CA LEU A 89 -12.34 0.61 14.74
C LEU A 89 -13.36 -0.54 14.85
N SER A 90 -13.80 -1.07 13.71
CA SER A 90 -14.67 -2.25 13.66
C SER A 90 -13.90 -3.58 13.58
N SER A 91 -12.59 -3.54 13.29
CA SER A 91 -11.77 -4.74 13.12
C SER A 91 -10.92 -5.01 14.36
N LYS A 92 -11.13 -6.16 14.98
CA LYS A 92 -10.30 -6.60 16.12
C LYS A 92 -8.85 -6.78 15.70
N GLU A 93 -8.61 -7.38 14.54
CA GLU A 93 -7.27 -7.58 13.96
C GLU A 93 -6.53 -6.23 13.77
N LEU A 94 -7.21 -5.21 13.23
CA LEU A 94 -6.59 -3.89 13.03
C LEU A 94 -6.30 -3.20 14.37
N LEU A 95 -7.16 -3.34 15.39
CA LEU A 95 -6.94 -2.78 16.73
C LEU A 95 -5.82 -3.50 17.52
N GLU A 96 -5.42 -4.70 17.11
CA GLU A 96 -4.25 -5.40 17.66
C GLU A 96 -2.93 -4.86 17.09
N ILE A 97 -2.94 -4.29 15.89
CA ILE A 97 -1.74 -3.75 15.21
C ILE A 97 -1.69 -2.22 15.15
N ILE A 98 -2.79 -1.53 15.42
CA ILE A 98 -2.88 -0.06 15.47
C ILE A 98 -3.13 0.40 16.90
N ASN A 99 -2.39 1.43 17.31
CA ASN A 99 -2.70 2.23 18.49
C ASN A 99 -3.42 3.50 18.03
N PHE A 100 -4.75 3.51 18.16
CA PHE A 100 -5.59 4.62 17.69
C PHE A 100 -5.81 5.67 18.80
N GLU A 101 -5.58 6.94 18.45
CA GLU A 101 -5.88 8.10 19.29
C GLU A 101 -6.82 9.07 18.55
N ALA A 102 -7.98 9.35 19.15
CA ALA A 102 -8.88 10.39 18.71
C ALA A 102 -8.47 11.75 19.32
N VAL A 103 -8.22 12.76 18.48
CA VAL A 103 -7.84 14.12 18.89
C VAL A 103 -8.96 15.11 18.49
N PRO A 104 -10.03 15.23 19.31
CA PRO A 104 -11.18 16.05 19.00
C PRO A 104 -10.94 17.52 19.40
N TRP A 105 -10.54 18.34 18.43
CA TRP A 105 -10.33 19.77 18.60
C TRP A 105 -10.46 20.49 17.25
N GLY A 106 -9.70 20.02 16.26
CA GLY A 106 -9.72 20.51 14.89
C GLY A 106 -9.37 21.98 14.77
N LEU A 107 -10.26 22.80 14.20
CA LEU A 107 -10.03 24.23 13.99
C LEU A 107 -10.67 25.11 15.08
N ALA A 108 -10.99 24.52 16.24
CA ALA A 108 -11.38 25.27 17.41
C ALA A 108 -10.26 26.24 17.86
N LYS A 109 -10.66 27.36 18.45
CA LYS A 109 -9.74 28.41 18.91
C LYS A 109 -9.95 28.71 20.37
N ARG A 110 -8.87 29.06 21.07
CA ARG A 110 -8.96 29.59 22.43
C ARG A 110 -9.04 31.12 22.39
N LYS A 111 -10.10 31.67 22.97
CA LYS A 111 -10.28 33.12 23.12
C LYS A 111 -9.32 33.67 24.19
N ALA A 112 -9.14 34.99 24.21
CA ALA A 112 -8.32 35.67 25.22
C ALA A 112 -8.73 35.37 26.68
N ASN A 113 -10.04 35.14 26.91
CA ASN A 113 -10.58 34.74 28.21
C ASN A 113 -10.44 33.22 28.50
N LYS A 114 -9.60 32.50 27.74
CA LYS A 114 -9.35 31.07 27.80
C LYS A 114 -10.54 30.16 27.46
N GLN A 115 -11.68 30.72 27.06
CA GLN A 115 -12.81 29.92 26.60
C GLN A 115 -12.52 29.31 25.22
N VAL A 116 -12.91 28.05 25.05
CA VAL A 116 -12.84 27.36 23.76
C VAL A 116 -14.00 27.81 22.87
N GLN A 117 -13.67 28.18 21.65
CA GLN A 117 -14.61 28.52 20.58
C GLN A 117 -14.47 27.50 19.46
N CYS A 118 -15.44 26.60 19.37
CA CYS A 118 -15.56 25.64 18.27
C CYS A 118 -16.28 26.25 17.07
N GLN A 119 -16.01 25.75 15.86
CA GLN A 119 -16.59 26.28 14.62
C GLN A 119 -18.12 26.08 14.57
N HIS A 120 -18.61 24.94 15.05
CA HIS A 120 -20.03 24.59 15.04
C HIS A 120 -20.69 24.81 16.43
N GLY A 121 -20.14 25.72 17.23
CA GLY A 121 -20.71 26.17 18.50
C GLY A 121 -20.55 25.18 19.66
N ILE A 122 -21.28 25.44 20.75
CA ILE A 122 -21.08 24.74 22.04
C ILE A 122 -21.35 23.24 21.98
N LYS A 123 -22.23 22.80 21.06
CA LYS A 123 -22.52 21.37 20.89
C LYS A 123 -21.27 20.61 20.45
N GLU A 124 -20.49 21.17 19.52
CA GLU A 124 -19.21 20.60 19.11
C GLU A 124 -18.22 20.56 20.25
N CYS A 125 -18.04 21.66 20.98
CA CYS A 125 -17.14 21.67 22.14
C CYS A 125 -17.52 20.60 23.18
N ASN A 126 -18.82 20.41 23.44
CA ASN A 126 -19.29 19.41 24.39
C ASN A 126 -18.99 17.98 23.93
N PHE A 127 -19.09 17.70 22.64
CA PHE A 127 -18.72 16.40 22.07
C PHE A 127 -17.20 16.22 21.98
N ASN A 128 -16.46 17.29 21.70
CA ASN A 128 -15.01 17.26 21.71
C ASN A 128 -14.50 16.89 23.11
N THR A 129 -15.00 17.56 24.15
CA THR A 129 -14.69 17.24 25.54
C THR A 129 -15.12 15.83 25.92
N LEU A 130 -16.31 15.37 25.47
CA LEU A 130 -16.76 13.98 25.71
C LEU A 130 -15.75 12.97 25.18
N PHE A 131 -15.29 13.14 23.94
CA PHE A 131 -14.35 12.20 23.34
C PHE A 131 -12.97 12.28 23.99
N SER A 132 -12.46 13.46 24.36
CA SER A 132 -11.23 13.56 25.15
C SER A 132 -11.36 12.87 26.51
N CYS A 133 -12.47 13.09 27.24
CA CYS A 133 -12.73 12.42 28.52
C CYS A 133 -12.82 10.90 28.35
N SER A 134 -13.53 10.42 27.33
CA SER A 134 -13.63 8.99 27.04
C SER A 134 -12.27 8.39 26.65
N ASN A 135 -11.42 9.15 25.95
CA ASN A 135 -10.09 8.70 25.58
C ASN A 135 -9.20 8.50 26.81
N LYS A 136 -9.35 9.38 27.81
CA LYS A 136 -8.62 9.35 29.07
C LYS A 136 -9.05 8.21 30.00
N PHE A 137 -10.35 7.96 30.12
CA PHE A 137 -10.89 7.11 31.18
C PHE A 137 -11.30 5.70 30.73
N ILE A 138 -11.38 5.42 29.43
CA ILE A 138 -11.65 4.06 28.93
C ILE A 138 -10.31 3.35 28.68
N SER A 139 -9.91 2.51 29.63
CA SER A 139 -8.61 1.82 29.61
C SER A 139 -8.50 0.81 28.46
N ASN A 140 -9.58 0.08 28.16
CA ASN A 140 -9.57 -0.95 27.13
C ASN A 140 -9.72 -0.33 25.72
N ASP A 141 -8.73 -0.53 24.85
CA ASP A 141 -8.68 0.00 23.49
C ASP A 141 -9.93 -0.36 22.65
N TYR A 142 -10.40 -1.59 22.77
CA TYR A 142 -11.55 -2.07 22.01
C TYR A 142 -12.87 -1.44 22.49
N ASN A 143 -13.05 -1.30 23.80
CA ASN A 143 -14.19 -0.58 24.37
C ASN A 143 -14.12 0.90 24.01
N ARG A 144 -12.93 1.50 24.03
CA ARG A 144 -12.72 2.90 23.63
C ARG A 144 -13.10 3.12 22.17
N ALA A 145 -12.65 2.25 21.25
CA ALA A 145 -13.00 2.29 19.83
C ALA A 145 -14.51 2.10 19.58
N LYS A 146 -15.15 1.16 20.30
CA LYS A 146 -16.61 0.94 20.25
C LYS A 146 -17.41 2.12 20.78
N PHE A 147 -17.00 2.67 21.92
CA PHE A 147 -17.62 3.85 22.51
C PHE A 147 -17.54 5.03 21.55
N PHE A 148 -16.35 5.29 21.01
CA PHE A 148 -16.09 6.36 20.06
C PHE A 148 -16.97 6.23 18.81
N SER A 149 -16.99 5.05 18.17
CA SER A 149 -17.81 4.80 16.98
C SER A 149 -19.31 4.94 17.25
N CYS A 150 -19.79 4.46 18.40
CA CYS A 150 -21.17 4.66 18.81
C CYS A 150 -21.48 6.13 19.09
N GLY A 151 -20.59 6.84 19.77
CA GLY A 151 -20.72 8.25 20.10
C GLY A 151 -20.79 9.12 18.85
N MET A 152 -19.96 8.86 17.84
CA MET A 152 -20.01 9.57 16.56
C MET A 152 -21.35 9.36 15.85
N LYS A 153 -21.95 8.16 15.95
CA LYS A 153 -23.34 7.95 15.50
C LYS A 153 -24.35 8.82 16.26
N GLN A 154 -24.14 9.03 17.57
CA GLN A 154 -25.01 9.89 18.37
C GLN A 154 -24.88 11.38 18.03
N VAL A 155 -23.69 11.81 17.58
CA VAL A 155 -23.49 13.17 17.04
C VAL A 155 -24.42 13.41 15.86
N ILE A 156 -24.44 12.47 14.89
CA ILE A 156 -25.30 12.50 13.70
C ILE A 156 -26.77 12.50 14.09
N ASN A 157 -27.15 11.67 15.07
CA ASN A 157 -28.51 11.60 15.59
C ASN A 157 -28.92 12.80 16.47
N ASN A 158 -28.07 13.83 16.56
CA ASN A 158 -28.34 15.04 17.33
C ASN A 158 -28.66 14.80 18.82
N ILE A 159 -28.06 13.77 19.42
CA ILE A 159 -28.22 13.49 20.85
C ILE A 159 -27.34 14.44 21.68
N LYS A 160 -27.74 14.71 22.93
CA LYS A 160 -26.91 15.49 23.87
C LYS A 160 -25.71 14.66 24.32
N SER A 161 -24.51 15.25 24.36
CA SER A 161 -23.26 14.55 24.72
C SER A 161 -23.35 13.81 26.05
N ARG A 162 -24.02 14.39 27.06
CA ARG A 162 -24.23 13.77 28.39
C ARG A 162 -24.99 12.44 28.34
N ASP A 163 -25.88 12.25 27.36
CA ASP A 163 -26.71 11.05 27.24
C ASP A 163 -25.94 9.91 26.53
N VAL A 164 -24.83 10.23 25.86
CA VAL A 164 -24.01 9.27 25.10
C VAL A 164 -23.34 8.27 26.03
N THR A 165 -22.86 8.69 27.19
CA THR A 165 -22.20 7.80 28.15
C THR A 165 -23.11 6.65 28.58
N SER A 166 -24.41 6.91 28.76
CA SER A 166 -25.40 5.87 29.03
C SER A 166 -25.71 5.04 27.76
N LYS A 167 -26.13 5.69 26.66
CA LYS A 167 -26.59 5.01 25.43
C LYS A 167 -25.52 4.18 24.71
N CYS A 168 -24.27 4.64 24.75
CA CYS A 168 -23.14 4.03 24.07
C CYS A 168 -22.17 3.33 25.03
N GLY A 169 -22.29 3.56 26.33
CA GLY A 169 -21.47 2.92 27.35
C GLY A 169 -22.25 1.82 28.06
N VAL A 170 -22.91 2.18 29.16
CA VAL A 170 -23.58 1.25 30.09
C VAL A 170 -24.62 0.38 29.38
N SER A 171 -25.54 0.97 28.61
CA SER A 171 -26.62 0.23 27.94
C SER A 171 -26.13 -0.77 26.89
N LYS A 172 -24.87 -0.67 26.49
CA LYS A 172 -24.22 -1.57 25.52
C LYS A 172 -23.15 -2.46 26.16
N SER A 173 -23.01 -2.42 27.49
CA SER A 173 -21.98 -3.14 28.22
C SER A 173 -20.55 -2.81 27.73
N ILE A 174 -20.34 -1.57 27.26
CA ILE A 174 -19.03 -1.07 26.83
C ILE A 174 -18.28 -0.42 27.99
N LEU A 175 -19.02 0.24 28.90
CA LEU A 175 -18.47 0.89 30.08
C LEU A 175 -19.01 0.24 31.34
N THR A 176 -18.18 0.21 32.37
CA THR A 176 -18.61 0.07 33.76
C THR A 176 -19.38 1.31 34.22
N GLU A 177 -20.19 1.15 35.26
CA GLU A 177 -20.89 2.29 35.90
C GLU A 177 -19.90 3.35 36.43
N GLU A 178 -18.74 2.91 36.93
CA GLU A 178 -17.69 3.79 37.43
C GLU A 178 -17.03 4.61 36.32
N GLU A 179 -16.64 3.98 35.19
CA GLU A 179 -16.13 4.70 34.02
C GLU A 179 -17.16 5.69 33.50
N ALA A 180 -18.43 5.27 33.42
CA ALA A 180 -19.51 6.14 32.96
C ALA A 180 -19.69 7.37 33.86
N LYS A 181 -19.69 7.19 35.18
CA LYS A 181 -19.76 8.29 36.15
C LYS A 181 -18.56 9.21 36.03
N THR A 182 -17.35 8.66 35.92
CA THR A 182 -16.10 9.43 35.80
C THR A 182 -16.07 10.27 34.53
N ILE A 183 -16.49 9.71 33.39
CA ILE A 183 -16.58 10.44 32.12
C ILE A 183 -17.60 11.57 32.23
N GLN A 184 -18.78 11.34 32.84
CA GLN A 184 -19.78 12.40 33.02
C GLN A 184 -19.29 13.55 33.90
N GLN A 185 -18.55 13.24 34.98
CA GLN A 185 -17.94 14.24 35.84
C GLN A 185 -16.84 15.04 35.11
N CYS A 186 -16.08 14.38 34.23
CA CYS A 186 -15.05 15.01 33.42
C CYS A 186 -15.58 16.13 32.51
N LEU A 187 -16.78 15.97 31.94
CA LEU A 187 -17.35 16.91 30.95
C LEU A 187 -17.38 18.38 31.38
N ASN A 188 -17.60 18.63 32.67
CA ASN A 188 -17.75 19.99 33.22
C ASN A 188 -16.70 20.31 34.30
N SER A 189 -15.62 19.54 34.38
CA SER A 189 -14.57 19.74 35.39
C SER A 189 -13.32 20.41 34.81
N SER A 190 -12.40 20.80 35.70
CA SER A 190 -11.06 21.27 35.33
C SER A 190 -10.27 20.24 34.51
N ILE A 191 -10.54 18.94 34.71
CA ILE A 191 -9.94 17.85 33.93
C ILE A 191 -10.40 17.92 32.47
N GLY A 192 -11.70 18.11 32.21
CA GLY A 192 -12.21 18.27 30.86
C GLY A 192 -11.58 19.47 30.14
N VAL A 193 -11.42 20.60 30.86
CA VAL A 193 -10.72 21.79 30.35
C VAL A 193 -9.26 21.48 30.03
N GLN A 194 -8.54 20.78 30.91
CA GLN A 194 -7.15 20.37 30.69
C GLN A 194 -7.02 19.44 29.47
N LEU A 195 -7.91 18.46 29.33
CA LEU A 195 -7.89 17.54 28.18
C LEU A 195 -8.14 18.27 26.86
N GLN A 196 -8.90 19.37 26.87
CA GLN A 196 -9.04 20.25 25.70
C GLN A 196 -7.78 21.12 25.44
N TYR A 197 -6.95 21.43 26.44
CA TYR A 197 -5.60 21.98 26.22
C TYR A 197 -4.66 20.97 25.60
N GLU A 198 -4.74 19.72 26.03
CA GLU A 198 -3.96 18.63 25.45
C GLU A 198 -4.37 18.39 23.99
N ALA A 199 -5.67 18.34 23.70
CA ALA A 199 -6.18 18.15 22.33
C ALA A 199 -5.78 19.29 21.37
N GLU A 200 -5.73 20.54 21.83
CA GLU A 200 -5.22 21.68 21.05
C GLU A 200 -3.75 21.47 20.66
N ARG A 201 -2.88 21.16 21.62
CA ARG A 201 -1.45 20.94 21.38
C ARG A 201 -1.19 19.72 20.49
N GLU A 202 -1.93 18.63 20.68
CA GLU A 202 -1.80 17.46 19.82
C GLU A 202 -2.30 17.76 18.40
N THR A 203 -3.33 18.59 18.25
CA THR A 203 -3.82 19.01 16.92
C THR A 203 -2.77 19.79 16.14
N GLU A 204 -1.99 20.66 16.78
CA GLU A 204 -0.87 21.37 16.13
C GLU A 204 0.20 20.42 15.56
N LYS A 205 0.41 19.26 16.20
CA LYS A 205 1.34 18.23 15.73
C LYS A 205 0.79 17.43 14.55
N ILE A 206 -0.53 17.41 14.36
CA ILE A 206 -1.20 16.63 13.30
C ILE A 206 -1.46 17.50 12.07
N LEU A 207 -2.01 18.71 12.23
CA LEU A 207 -2.49 19.52 11.10
C LEU A 207 -1.35 20.06 10.24
N ASN A 208 -1.28 19.62 9.00
CA ASN A 208 -0.45 20.20 7.94
C ASN A 208 -1.11 21.45 7.36
N PHE A 209 -0.32 22.35 6.77
CA PHE A 209 -0.85 23.45 5.96
C PHE A 209 -1.25 22.92 4.56
N PRO A 210 -2.42 23.30 4.01
CA PRO A 210 -3.46 24.13 4.61
C PRO A 210 -4.20 23.43 5.76
N HIS A 211 -4.58 24.19 6.79
CA HIS A 211 -5.31 23.62 7.92
C HIS A 211 -6.74 23.26 7.52
N PHE A 212 -7.05 21.97 7.48
CA PHE A 212 -8.38 21.41 7.32
C PHE A 212 -8.57 20.24 8.29
N VAL A 213 -9.81 19.80 8.46
CA VAL A 213 -10.12 18.58 9.20
C VAL A 213 -11.06 17.71 8.38
N PRO A 214 -10.92 16.38 8.44
CA PRO A 214 -10.03 15.61 9.31
C PRO A 214 -8.64 15.41 8.73
N GLN A 215 -7.63 15.30 9.59
CA GLN A 215 -6.28 14.86 9.22
C GLN A 215 -5.79 13.74 10.12
N ILE A 216 -4.99 12.84 9.56
CA ILE A 216 -4.34 11.73 10.24
C ILE A 216 -2.83 11.97 10.36
N LEU A 217 -2.25 11.49 11.46
CA LEU A 217 -0.82 11.35 11.65
C LEU A 217 -0.53 9.87 11.87
N ILE A 218 0.46 9.33 11.16
CA ILE A 218 0.85 7.93 11.24
C ILE A 218 2.30 7.87 11.75
N GLY A 219 2.53 7.12 12.83
CA GLY A 219 3.77 7.19 13.59
C GLY A 219 3.86 8.46 14.45
N ASN A 220 5.04 8.73 15.03
CA ASN A 220 5.25 9.80 16.02
C ASN A 220 6.33 10.82 15.64
N ASN A 221 6.87 10.75 14.42
CA ASN A 221 7.97 11.61 13.98
C ASN A 221 7.48 13.01 13.59
N ASP A 222 6.85 13.12 12.42
CA ASP A 222 6.39 14.39 11.89
C ASP A 222 5.19 14.20 10.97
N LYS A 223 4.43 15.27 10.79
CA LYS A 223 3.28 15.34 9.90
C LYS A 223 3.72 15.56 8.45
N THR A 224 2.97 14.97 7.53
CA THR A 224 3.08 15.25 6.10
C THR A 224 1.70 15.17 5.44
N MET A 225 1.51 15.93 4.37
CA MET A 225 0.29 15.85 3.57
C MET A 225 0.14 14.48 2.91
N ASP A 226 1.25 13.82 2.57
CA ASP A 226 1.23 12.49 1.94
C ASP A 226 0.50 11.43 2.79
N MET A 227 0.43 11.60 4.11
CA MET A 227 -0.28 10.68 5.00
C MET A 227 -1.80 10.66 4.75
N GLN A 228 -2.40 11.76 4.31
CA GLN A 228 -3.86 11.85 4.25
C GLN A 228 -4.47 11.01 3.14
N VAL A 229 -3.69 10.74 2.09
CA VAL A 229 -4.01 9.77 1.04
C VAL A 229 -4.49 8.43 1.64
N TYR A 230 -3.91 8.03 2.78
CA TYR A 230 -4.18 6.73 3.38
C TYR A 230 -5.46 6.70 4.19
N GLN A 231 -6.20 7.82 4.29
CA GLN A 231 -7.59 7.82 4.72
C GLN A 231 -8.47 6.90 3.84
N LEU A 232 -8.08 6.67 2.58
CA LEU A 232 -8.76 5.75 1.65
C LEU A 232 -8.26 4.29 1.71
N LEU A 233 -7.17 4.04 2.44
CA LEU A 233 -6.45 2.75 2.48
C LEU A 233 -6.29 2.23 3.92
N LEU A 234 -7.11 2.72 4.85
CA LEU A 234 -7.04 2.38 6.27
C LEU A 234 -7.23 0.89 6.55
N LYS A 235 -7.91 0.15 5.67
CA LYS A 235 -8.12 -1.28 5.84
C LYS A 235 -6.87 -2.08 5.44
N GLU A 236 -6.23 -1.70 4.34
CA GLU A 236 -5.17 -2.47 3.70
C GLU A 236 -3.79 -2.13 4.30
N LYS A 237 -3.48 -0.85 4.46
CA LYS A 237 -2.11 -0.39 4.77
C LYS A 237 -1.55 -0.85 6.10
N PRO A 238 -2.29 -0.78 7.22
CA PRO A 238 -1.81 -1.31 8.50
C PRO A 238 -1.37 -2.77 8.45
N ILE A 239 -2.15 -3.61 7.76
CA ILE A 239 -1.85 -5.03 7.59
C ILE A 239 -0.56 -5.18 6.80
N ILE A 240 -0.43 -4.46 5.69
CA ILE A 240 0.74 -4.53 4.82
C ILE A 240 2.03 -4.08 5.52
N TRP A 241 1.98 -2.97 6.28
CA TRP A 241 3.11 -2.52 7.10
C TRP A 241 3.51 -3.54 8.16
N LYS A 242 2.54 -4.25 8.72
CA LYS A 242 2.82 -5.30 9.70
C LYS A 242 3.47 -6.51 9.03
N THR A 243 2.92 -6.95 7.90
CA THR A 243 3.39 -8.12 7.16
C THR A 243 4.79 -7.92 6.60
N SER A 244 5.13 -6.71 6.13
CA SER A 244 6.47 -6.46 5.56
C SER A 244 7.58 -6.70 6.59
N LEU A 245 7.33 -6.52 7.89
CA LEU A 245 8.35 -6.72 8.93
C LEU A 245 8.60 -8.18 9.33
N ASN A 246 7.82 -9.13 8.82
CA ASN A 246 7.91 -10.53 9.24
C ASN A 246 9.25 -11.16 8.88
N ASN A 247 9.86 -10.75 7.76
CA ASN A 247 11.08 -11.36 7.22
C ASN A 247 12.37 -10.62 7.60
N ILE A 248 12.29 -9.59 8.45
CA ILE A 248 13.46 -8.86 8.95
C ILE A 248 13.89 -9.44 10.31
N LYS A 249 15.16 -9.78 10.49
CA LYS A 249 15.66 -10.27 11.78
C LYS A 249 15.66 -9.19 12.87
N ASN A 250 15.53 -9.62 14.12
CA ASN A 250 15.48 -8.74 15.30
C ASN A 250 16.88 -8.34 15.84
N GLU A 251 17.96 -8.89 15.29
CA GLU A 251 19.31 -8.82 15.85
C GLU A 251 20.12 -7.60 15.34
N GLY A 252 19.41 -6.53 14.99
CA GLY A 252 19.98 -5.35 14.35
C GLY A 252 20.38 -4.22 15.29
N GLN A 253 21.24 -3.33 14.80
CA GLN A 253 21.54 -2.08 15.48
C GLN A 253 20.44 -1.06 15.20
N ARG A 254 19.81 -0.56 16.27
CA ARG A 254 18.91 0.60 16.20
C ARG A 254 19.70 1.86 15.89
N ILE A 255 19.35 2.55 14.82
CA ILE A 255 19.99 3.79 14.38
C ILE A 255 19.15 5.04 14.68
N ASN A 256 17.85 4.88 14.91
CA ASN A 256 16.93 5.96 15.27
C ASN A 256 15.63 5.42 15.91
N ASN A 257 14.77 6.34 16.36
CA ASN A 257 13.48 6.05 16.98
C ASN A 257 12.29 6.31 16.03
N CYS A 258 12.52 6.29 14.72
CA CYS A 258 11.44 6.55 13.76
C CYS A 258 10.41 5.42 13.74
N THR A 259 9.15 5.79 13.97
CA THR A 259 7.97 4.91 13.89
C THR A 259 7.11 5.20 12.67
N THR A 260 7.52 6.17 11.83
CA THR A 260 6.85 6.46 10.56
C THR A 260 7.06 5.31 9.58
N PRO A 261 5.98 4.78 8.96
CA PRO A 261 6.11 3.71 7.97
C PRO A 261 7.00 4.09 6.78
N PRO A 262 7.65 3.10 6.14
CA PRO A 262 8.51 3.33 4.99
C PRO A 262 7.86 4.15 3.87
N ASP A 263 6.56 3.99 3.64
CA ASP A 263 5.80 4.76 2.65
C ASP A 263 6.05 6.27 2.73
N PHE A 264 6.31 6.79 3.94
CA PHE A 264 6.45 8.22 4.18
C PHE A 264 7.87 8.67 4.49
N TRP A 265 8.87 7.77 4.54
CA TRP A 265 10.23 8.12 5.00
C TRP A 265 10.84 9.26 4.19
N CYS A 266 10.46 9.43 2.91
CA CYS A 266 10.96 10.45 2.00
C CYS A 266 9.91 11.54 1.67
N SER A 267 8.88 11.72 2.51
CA SER A 267 7.83 12.72 2.26
C SER A 267 8.31 14.15 2.53
N THR A 268 9.05 14.34 3.64
CA THR A 268 9.65 15.63 4.01
C THR A 268 11.10 15.43 4.41
N GLU A 269 11.90 16.49 4.33
CA GLU A 269 13.30 16.47 4.77
C GLU A 269 13.42 16.08 6.25
N LYS A 270 12.51 16.55 7.10
CA LYS A 270 12.49 16.23 8.53
C LYS A 270 12.27 14.73 8.77
N ILE A 271 11.24 14.14 8.15
CA ILE A 271 11.01 12.69 8.26
C ILE A 271 12.20 11.91 7.70
N ALA A 272 12.76 12.33 6.55
CA ALA A 272 13.90 11.66 5.96
C ALA A 272 15.12 11.63 6.88
N ASN A 273 15.43 12.75 7.54
CA ASN A 273 16.54 12.82 8.49
C ASN A 273 16.27 12.07 9.81
N GLU A 274 15.03 12.02 10.28
CA GLU A 274 14.68 11.25 11.49
C GLU A 274 14.64 9.74 11.25
N CYS A 275 14.23 9.31 10.06
CA CYS A 275 14.01 7.90 9.74
C CYS A 275 15.18 7.25 9.02
N PHE A 276 15.91 7.99 8.18
CA PHE A 276 17.03 7.43 7.44
C PHE A 276 18.08 8.46 7.01
N SER A 277 17.91 9.11 5.86
CA SER A 277 18.79 10.18 5.36
C SER A 277 18.10 10.98 4.27
N ASN A 278 18.13 12.32 4.35
CA ASN A 278 17.63 13.19 3.29
C ASN A 278 18.42 13.06 1.99
N GLU A 279 19.73 12.78 2.04
CA GLU A 279 20.54 12.56 0.85
C GLU A 279 20.06 11.33 0.05
N MET A 280 19.73 10.25 0.76
CA MET A 280 19.16 9.05 0.13
C MET A 280 17.75 9.30 -0.39
N CYS A 281 16.96 10.15 0.28
CA CYS A 281 15.65 10.60 -0.22
C CYS A 281 15.74 11.32 -1.57
N LEU A 282 16.68 12.25 -1.70
CA LEU A 282 16.90 12.96 -2.96
C LEU A 282 17.34 12.00 -4.08
N ARG A 283 18.32 11.12 -3.80
CA ARG A 283 18.76 10.10 -4.76
C ARG A 283 17.63 9.16 -5.18
N TYR A 284 16.81 8.70 -4.23
CA TYR A 284 15.68 7.84 -4.51
C TYR A 284 14.65 8.53 -5.42
N LYS A 285 14.26 9.77 -5.10
CA LYS A 285 13.31 10.56 -5.90
C LYS A 285 13.79 10.76 -7.33
N GLU A 286 15.08 11.06 -7.51
CA GLU A 286 15.71 11.19 -8.83
C GLU A 286 15.69 9.86 -9.60
N GLU A 287 15.98 8.74 -8.93
CA GLU A 287 15.94 7.42 -9.59
C GLU A 287 14.55 7.08 -10.10
N ILE A 288 13.49 7.38 -9.35
CA ILE A 288 12.13 6.99 -9.75
C ILE A 288 11.42 8.05 -10.62
N GLU A 289 12.05 9.21 -10.83
CA GLU A 289 11.43 10.34 -11.51
C GLU A 289 10.99 9.99 -12.95
N ASN A 290 9.71 10.18 -13.24
CA ASN A 290 9.04 9.89 -14.51
C ASN A 290 9.20 8.44 -15.01
N LYS A 291 9.74 7.51 -14.20
CA LYS A 291 9.85 6.10 -14.56
C LYS A 291 8.53 5.39 -14.30
N LYS A 292 8.06 4.65 -15.30
CA LYS A 292 6.85 3.83 -15.16
C LYS A 292 7.11 2.67 -14.22
N ILE A 293 6.07 2.26 -13.53
CA ILE A 293 6.09 1.04 -12.71
C ILE A 293 5.89 -0.15 -13.64
N ASP A 294 6.84 -1.08 -13.67
CA ASP A 294 6.72 -2.30 -14.46
C ASP A 294 5.94 -3.35 -13.69
N VAL A 295 4.73 -3.64 -14.17
CA VAL A 295 3.83 -4.63 -13.61
C VAL A 295 3.82 -5.87 -14.49
N ASN A 296 4.16 -7.02 -13.93
CA ASN A 296 4.02 -8.31 -14.58
C ASN A 296 3.13 -9.23 -13.75
N ILE A 297 1.97 -9.62 -14.28
CA ILE A 297 1.06 -10.55 -13.61
C ILE A 297 1.27 -11.92 -14.23
N LEU A 298 1.80 -12.83 -13.42
CA LEU A 298 1.81 -14.25 -13.71
C LEU A 298 0.44 -14.82 -13.38
N TYR A 299 -0.09 -15.65 -14.27
CA TYR A 299 -1.44 -16.17 -14.13
C TYR A 299 -1.61 -17.55 -14.81
N ASP A 300 -2.39 -18.45 -14.22
CA ASP A 300 -2.76 -19.72 -14.86
C ASP A 300 -3.97 -19.49 -15.78
N PRO A 301 -3.81 -19.64 -17.12
CA PRO A 301 -4.92 -19.48 -18.05
C PRO A 301 -6.01 -20.56 -17.90
N GLU A 302 -5.75 -21.66 -17.19
CA GLU A 302 -6.71 -22.74 -16.94
C GLU A 302 -7.51 -22.54 -15.65
N GLU A 303 -7.09 -21.65 -14.74
CA GLU A 303 -7.74 -21.44 -13.45
C GLU A 303 -8.96 -20.50 -13.56
N PRO A 304 -10.20 -20.97 -13.29
CA PRO A 304 -11.40 -20.16 -13.48
C PRO A 304 -11.46 -18.91 -12.59
N SER A 305 -10.95 -18.97 -11.36
CA SER A 305 -10.92 -17.82 -10.45
C SER A 305 -10.03 -16.70 -11.00
N THR A 306 -8.86 -17.07 -11.53
CA THR A 306 -7.92 -16.17 -12.22
C THR A 306 -8.49 -15.61 -13.50
N GLN A 307 -9.16 -16.43 -14.32
CA GLN A 307 -9.86 -15.97 -15.52
C GLN A 307 -10.87 -14.87 -15.17
N ARG A 308 -11.70 -15.08 -14.15
CA ARG A 308 -12.69 -14.11 -13.69
C ARG A 308 -12.01 -12.84 -13.17
N MET A 309 -11.03 -12.97 -12.28
CA MET A 309 -10.32 -11.84 -11.71
C MET A 309 -9.70 -10.96 -12.81
N LEU A 310 -8.99 -11.55 -13.78
CA LEU A 310 -8.31 -10.79 -14.82
C LEU A 310 -9.23 -10.24 -15.90
N SER A 311 -10.25 -11.00 -16.31
CA SER A 311 -11.12 -10.62 -17.45
C SER A 311 -12.38 -9.85 -17.07
N GLU A 312 -12.70 -9.77 -15.78
CA GLU A 312 -13.82 -8.99 -15.23
C GLU A 312 -13.32 -7.93 -14.24
N SER A 313 -13.07 -8.28 -12.97
CA SER A 313 -12.78 -7.30 -11.91
C SER A 313 -11.54 -6.43 -12.19
N LEU A 314 -10.36 -7.04 -12.34
CA LEU A 314 -9.12 -6.29 -12.56
C LEU A 314 -9.12 -5.59 -13.93
N LYS A 315 -9.87 -6.13 -14.90
CA LYS A 315 -10.00 -5.51 -16.22
C LYS A 315 -10.60 -4.12 -16.11
N GLU A 316 -11.73 -4.01 -15.42
CA GLU A 316 -12.46 -2.74 -15.28
C GLU A 316 -11.74 -1.78 -14.34
N ASP A 317 -11.31 -2.28 -13.19
CA ASP A 317 -10.74 -1.44 -12.12
C ASP A 317 -9.31 -0.95 -12.44
N PHE A 318 -8.53 -1.76 -13.18
CA PHE A 318 -7.10 -1.50 -13.38
C PHE A 318 -6.64 -1.54 -14.84
N ILE A 319 -6.92 -2.60 -15.60
CA ILE A 319 -6.26 -2.84 -16.91
C ILE A 319 -6.81 -1.93 -18.02
N GLU A 320 -8.12 -1.77 -18.10
CA GLU A 320 -8.80 -0.90 -19.08
C GLU A 320 -9.25 0.44 -18.46
N ASN A 321 -8.91 0.68 -17.19
CA ASN A 321 -9.19 1.94 -16.51
C ASN A 321 -8.39 3.07 -17.18
N ASN A 322 -9.07 3.92 -17.94
CA ASN A 322 -8.47 5.10 -18.59
C ASN A 322 -8.68 6.39 -17.80
N ASN A 323 -9.32 6.30 -16.63
CA ASN A 323 -9.58 7.48 -15.81
C ASN A 323 -8.24 8.10 -15.41
N TYR A 324 -8.17 9.43 -15.48
CA TYR A 324 -7.05 10.20 -14.93
C TYR A 324 -5.66 9.83 -15.47
N ASN A 325 -5.61 9.29 -16.68
CA ASN A 325 -4.37 8.85 -17.35
C ASN A 325 -3.58 7.77 -16.60
N ILE A 326 -4.22 6.95 -15.74
CA ILE A 326 -3.52 5.95 -14.93
C ILE A 326 -2.68 4.95 -15.78
N GLN A 327 -3.11 4.61 -16.99
CA GLN A 327 -2.35 3.75 -17.92
C GLN A 327 -0.99 4.32 -18.35
N LYS A 328 -0.71 5.61 -18.09
CA LYS A 328 0.60 6.20 -18.35
C LYS A 328 1.61 5.88 -17.24
N LEU A 329 1.15 5.49 -16.04
CA LEU A 329 1.98 5.33 -14.85
C LEU A 329 2.71 3.99 -14.78
N PHE A 330 2.20 2.98 -15.49
CA PHE A 330 2.75 1.64 -15.45
C PHE A 330 2.90 1.03 -16.85
N THR A 331 3.71 -0.01 -16.93
CA THR A 331 3.66 -0.99 -18.03
C THR A 331 3.03 -2.27 -17.48
N LEU A 332 2.19 -2.94 -18.28
CA LEU A 332 1.55 -4.18 -17.86
C LEU A 332 1.87 -5.30 -18.84
N LYS A 333 2.49 -6.35 -18.31
CA LYS A 333 2.66 -7.63 -19.00
C LYS A 333 1.83 -8.69 -18.30
N LEU A 334 1.09 -9.48 -19.08
CA LEU A 334 0.51 -10.73 -18.61
C LEU A 334 1.41 -11.89 -19.07
N THR A 335 1.85 -12.70 -18.11
CA THR A 335 2.72 -13.86 -18.35
C THR A 335 1.99 -15.13 -17.94
N PRO A 336 1.55 -15.98 -18.88
CA PRO A 336 0.87 -17.22 -18.53
C PRO A 336 1.83 -18.19 -17.85
N THR A 337 1.35 -18.87 -16.83
CA THR A 337 2.09 -19.90 -16.10
C THR A 337 1.78 -21.28 -16.65
N TRP A 338 2.74 -22.18 -16.46
CA TRP A 338 2.57 -23.60 -16.69
C TRP A 338 2.54 -24.27 -15.33
N ASN A 339 1.35 -24.69 -14.88
CA ASN A 339 1.24 -25.46 -13.64
C ASN A 339 1.92 -26.84 -13.77
N GLU A 340 2.13 -27.52 -12.64
CA GLU A 340 2.89 -28.77 -12.60
C GLU A 340 2.32 -29.86 -13.52
N ILE A 341 0.98 -29.95 -13.62
CA ILE A 341 0.28 -30.91 -14.48
C ILE A 341 0.58 -30.59 -15.94
N ASN A 342 0.42 -29.32 -16.33
CA ASN A 342 0.65 -28.85 -17.68
C ASN A 342 2.11 -29.02 -18.10
N LEU A 343 3.08 -28.73 -17.22
CA LEU A 343 4.50 -28.97 -17.50
C LEU A 343 4.78 -30.44 -17.82
N LYS A 344 4.26 -31.37 -17.00
CA LYS A 344 4.46 -32.82 -17.19
C LYS A 344 3.80 -33.33 -18.47
N ASP A 345 2.56 -32.91 -18.73
CA ASP A 345 1.78 -33.35 -19.88
C ASP A 345 2.39 -32.81 -21.18
N CYS A 346 2.77 -31.54 -21.20
CA CYS A 346 3.24 -30.87 -22.42
C CYS A 346 4.68 -31.20 -22.80
N ASN A 347 5.50 -31.62 -21.84
CA ASN A 347 6.81 -32.20 -22.12
C ASN A 347 6.70 -33.61 -22.75
N SER A 348 5.72 -34.40 -22.32
CA SER A 348 5.59 -35.80 -22.74
C SER A 348 4.80 -35.99 -24.05
N LYS A 349 3.64 -35.33 -24.21
CA LYS A 349 2.74 -35.51 -25.36
C LYS A 349 2.21 -34.16 -25.86
N VAL A 350 2.02 -34.05 -27.18
CA VAL A 350 1.27 -32.92 -27.74
C VAL A 350 -0.21 -33.23 -27.56
N ASN A 351 -0.88 -32.48 -26.67
CA ASN A 351 -2.33 -32.58 -26.50
C ASN A 351 -2.99 -31.20 -26.66
N PRO A 352 -4.32 -31.15 -26.87
CA PRO A 352 -5.03 -29.88 -27.04
C PRO A 352 -4.91 -28.89 -25.88
N ASN A 353 -4.66 -29.35 -24.66
CA ASN A 353 -4.49 -28.48 -23.47
C ASN A 353 -3.13 -27.78 -23.50
N CYS A 354 -2.09 -28.46 -23.97
CA CYS A 354 -0.78 -27.86 -24.20
C CYS A 354 -0.82 -26.76 -25.24
N ARG A 355 -1.50 -27.03 -26.36
CA ARG A 355 -1.76 -25.99 -27.37
C ARG A 355 -2.56 -24.84 -26.78
N ASN A 356 -3.46 -25.09 -25.83
CA ASN A 356 -4.27 -24.06 -25.18
C ASN A 356 -3.40 -23.02 -24.45
N ILE A 357 -2.50 -23.48 -23.58
CA ILE A 357 -1.60 -22.61 -22.80
C ILE A 357 -0.53 -22.00 -23.71
N ALA A 358 -0.04 -22.77 -24.68
CA ALA A 358 0.91 -22.30 -25.67
C ALA A 358 0.37 -21.07 -26.43
N VAL A 359 -0.92 -21.00 -26.75
CA VAL A 359 -1.50 -19.81 -27.39
C VAL A 359 -1.24 -18.55 -26.57
N TYR A 360 -1.53 -18.58 -25.26
CA TYR A 360 -1.26 -17.44 -24.38
C TYR A 360 0.24 -17.11 -24.34
N HIS A 361 1.10 -18.11 -24.18
CA HIS A 361 2.54 -17.86 -24.04
C HIS A 361 3.16 -17.35 -25.34
N CYS A 362 2.77 -17.90 -26.49
CA CYS A 362 3.20 -17.44 -27.80
C CYS A 362 2.73 -15.99 -28.05
N ILE A 363 1.52 -15.61 -27.63
CA ILE A 363 1.05 -14.22 -27.70
C ILE A 363 1.91 -13.32 -26.81
N SER A 364 2.13 -13.70 -25.54
CA SER A 364 2.96 -12.95 -24.58
C SER A 364 4.41 -12.78 -25.09
N LYS A 365 4.96 -13.77 -25.80
CA LYS A 365 6.31 -13.73 -26.37
C LYS A 365 6.42 -12.88 -27.64
N HIS A 366 5.52 -13.08 -28.60
CA HIS A 366 5.69 -12.55 -29.95
C HIS A 366 4.99 -11.21 -30.19
N VAL A 367 3.99 -10.84 -29.38
CA VAL A 367 3.31 -9.55 -29.48
C VAL A 367 4.02 -8.54 -28.58
N THR A 368 4.97 -7.79 -29.15
CA THR A 368 5.79 -6.80 -28.40
C THR A 368 4.99 -5.61 -27.89
N ASN A 369 3.88 -5.26 -28.56
CA ASN A 369 2.96 -4.24 -28.05
C ASN A 369 2.18 -4.82 -26.85
N LEU A 370 2.57 -4.42 -25.64
CA LEU A 370 2.00 -4.92 -24.39
C LEU A 370 0.48 -4.72 -24.30
N LYS A 371 -0.04 -3.57 -24.71
CA LYS A 371 -1.49 -3.29 -24.69
C LYS A 371 -2.25 -4.25 -25.61
N LEU A 372 -1.74 -4.49 -26.81
CA LEU A 372 -2.35 -5.43 -27.76
C LEU A 372 -2.26 -6.88 -27.25
N SER A 373 -1.11 -7.26 -26.68
CA SER A 373 -0.90 -8.58 -26.08
C SER A 373 -1.87 -8.84 -24.92
N THR A 374 -1.95 -7.91 -23.96
CA THR A 374 -2.87 -7.97 -22.82
C THR A 374 -4.32 -8.05 -23.27
N ASN A 375 -4.76 -7.16 -24.17
CA ASN A 375 -6.14 -7.15 -24.66
C ASN A 375 -6.53 -8.44 -25.39
N LEU A 376 -5.58 -9.06 -26.10
CA LEU A 376 -5.82 -10.33 -26.76
C LEU A 376 -5.92 -11.47 -25.73
N GLN A 377 -5.01 -11.52 -24.75
CA GLN A 377 -5.05 -12.50 -23.67
C GLN A 377 -6.34 -12.39 -22.84
N LEU A 378 -6.79 -11.19 -22.49
CA LEU A 378 -8.07 -10.98 -21.78
C LEU A 378 -9.29 -11.44 -22.58
N CYS A 379 -9.27 -11.23 -23.90
CA CYS A 379 -10.33 -11.72 -24.78
C CYS A 379 -10.40 -13.26 -24.76
N LEU A 380 -9.24 -13.93 -24.81
CA LEU A 380 -9.16 -15.39 -24.74
C LEU A 380 -9.64 -15.92 -23.39
N LEU A 381 -9.26 -15.27 -22.28
CA LEU A 381 -9.73 -15.61 -20.94
C LEU A 381 -11.25 -15.48 -20.82
N SER A 382 -11.82 -14.38 -21.33
CA SER A 382 -13.27 -14.17 -21.32
C SER A 382 -14.03 -15.21 -22.16
N ALA A 383 -13.52 -15.56 -23.35
CA ALA A 383 -14.13 -16.60 -24.19
C ALA A 383 -14.04 -17.99 -23.53
N LYS A 384 -12.93 -18.28 -22.84
CA LYS A 384 -12.76 -19.52 -22.09
C LYS A 384 -13.73 -19.58 -20.92
N LEU A 385 -13.81 -18.54 -20.09
CA LEU A 385 -14.68 -18.45 -18.92
C LEU A 385 -16.17 -18.55 -19.31
N ASN A 386 -16.60 -17.77 -20.31
CA ASN A 386 -18.02 -17.59 -20.61
C ASN A 386 -18.57 -18.56 -21.66
N LYS A 387 -17.71 -19.14 -22.51
CA LYS A 387 -18.13 -19.99 -23.63
C LYS A 387 -17.49 -21.37 -23.61
N ASN A 388 -16.67 -21.67 -22.59
CA ASN A 388 -15.94 -22.92 -22.45
C ASN A 388 -15.12 -23.29 -23.71
N LYS A 389 -14.57 -22.27 -24.40
CA LYS A 389 -13.77 -22.46 -25.61
C LYS A 389 -12.29 -22.58 -25.30
N LYS A 390 -11.59 -23.38 -26.11
CA LYS A 390 -10.13 -23.39 -26.11
C LYS A 390 -9.59 -22.11 -26.74
N ALA A 391 -8.46 -21.62 -26.25
CA ALA A 391 -7.77 -20.41 -26.68
C ALA A 391 -7.54 -20.37 -28.20
N PHE A 392 -7.16 -21.50 -28.82
CA PHE A 392 -6.98 -21.52 -30.29
C PHE A 392 -8.29 -21.34 -31.06
N GLN A 393 -9.42 -21.87 -30.56
CA GLN A 393 -10.74 -21.65 -31.17
C GLN A 393 -11.19 -20.20 -30.96
N ALA A 394 -11.06 -19.72 -29.72
CA ALA A 394 -11.39 -18.34 -29.38
C ALA A 394 -10.55 -17.32 -30.17
N LEU A 395 -9.29 -17.63 -30.50
CA LEU A 395 -8.42 -16.78 -31.30
C LEU A 395 -8.96 -16.55 -32.72
N ASP A 396 -9.45 -17.62 -33.35
CA ASP A 396 -9.97 -17.60 -34.73
C ASP A 396 -11.43 -17.11 -34.82
N GLU A 397 -12.17 -17.14 -33.72
CA GLU A 397 -13.59 -16.80 -33.67
C GLU A 397 -13.85 -15.51 -32.86
N ASP A 398 -13.86 -15.64 -31.52
CA ASP A 398 -14.28 -14.58 -30.60
C ASP A 398 -13.32 -13.37 -30.58
N CYS A 399 -12.03 -13.66 -30.64
CA CYS A 399 -10.95 -12.68 -30.59
C CYS A 399 -10.41 -12.31 -31.96
N ARG A 400 -11.04 -12.82 -33.02
CA ARG A 400 -10.64 -12.65 -34.42
C ARG A 400 -10.36 -11.19 -34.75
N LYS A 401 -11.28 -10.27 -34.43
CA LYS A 401 -11.11 -8.84 -34.74
C LYS A 401 -9.81 -8.26 -34.15
N LYS A 402 -9.49 -8.59 -32.89
CA LYS A 402 -8.25 -8.15 -32.22
C LYS A 402 -7.03 -8.88 -32.78
N TYR A 403 -7.15 -10.17 -33.09
CA TYR A 403 -6.06 -10.95 -33.68
C TYR A 403 -5.69 -10.44 -35.08
N PHE A 404 -6.67 -10.02 -35.89
CA PHE A 404 -6.44 -9.54 -37.25
C PHE A 404 -5.68 -8.22 -37.32
N THR A 405 -5.70 -7.39 -36.28
CA THR A 405 -4.91 -6.15 -36.22
C THR A 405 -3.41 -6.40 -36.03
N ILE A 406 -3.02 -7.63 -35.66
CA ILE A 406 -1.62 -8.01 -35.52
C ILE A 406 -0.96 -8.14 -36.92
N PRO A 407 0.25 -7.60 -37.12
CA PRO A 407 1.03 -7.76 -38.34
C PRO A 407 1.16 -9.23 -38.77
N LEU A 408 1.10 -9.48 -40.08
CA LEU A 408 1.10 -10.85 -40.63
C LEU A 408 2.29 -11.69 -40.17
N HIS A 409 3.50 -11.12 -40.14
CA HIS A 409 4.69 -11.84 -39.68
C HIS A 409 4.59 -12.29 -38.21
N ILE A 410 3.98 -11.48 -37.33
CA ILE A 410 3.77 -11.84 -35.92
C ILE A 410 2.70 -12.93 -35.81
N LYS A 411 1.61 -12.85 -36.58
CA LYS A 411 0.60 -13.93 -36.64
C LYS A 411 1.21 -15.25 -37.09
N ASN A 412 2.07 -15.23 -38.11
CA ASN A 412 2.80 -16.42 -38.55
C ASN A 412 3.71 -16.98 -37.45
N ASN A 413 4.40 -16.12 -36.68
CA ASN A 413 5.20 -16.55 -35.53
C ASN A 413 4.34 -17.20 -34.44
N ILE A 414 3.16 -16.64 -34.11
CA ILE A 414 2.23 -17.23 -33.14
C ILE A 414 1.72 -18.59 -33.63
N LEU A 415 1.31 -18.69 -34.90
CA LEU A 415 0.86 -19.95 -35.49
C LEU A 415 1.97 -21.00 -35.47
N HIS A 416 3.18 -20.65 -35.92
CA HIS A 416 4.33 -21.55 -35.87
C HIS A 416 4.66 -21.97 -34.43
N CYS A 417 4.65 -21.04 -33.48
CA CYS A 417 4.93 -21.30 -32.07
C CYS A 417 3.92 -22.29 -31.45
N THR A 418 2.64 -22.19 -31.82
CA THR A 418 1.57 -23.06 -31.31
C THR A 418 1.46 -24.41 -32.02
N GLN A 419 2.27 -24.68 -33.05
CA GLN A 419 2.28 -25.94 -33.79
C GLN A 419 3.23 -26.97 -33.17
N GLY A 420 2.78 -28.22 -33.11
CA GLY A 420 3.60 -29.35 -32.66
C GLY A 420 4.21 -29.12 -31.27
N LYS A 421 5.55 -29.18 -31.19
CA LYS A 421 6.34 -28.94 -29.97
C LYS A 421 7.14 -27.62 -30.03
N ASN A 422 6.78 -26.70 -30.93
CA ASN A 422 7.54 -25.47 -31.15
C ASN A 422 7.50 -24.50 -29.95
N TYR A 423 6.56 -24.68 -29.02
CA TYR A 423 6.48 -23.93 -27.75
C TYR A 423 7.41 -24.50 -26.66
N ASN A 424 8.05 -25.66 -26.84
CA ASN A 424 8.92 -26.26 -25.82
C ASN A 424 10.07 -25.33 -25.35
N PRO A 425 10.71 -24.52 -26.22
CA PRO A 425 11.67 -23.52 -25.76
C PRO A 425 11.06 -22.50 -24.78
N LEU A 426 9.77 -22.16 -24.95
CA LEU A 426 9.07 -21.26 -24.03
C LEU A 426 8.83 -21.89 -22.67
N ILE A 427 8.55 -23.19 -22.61
CA ILE A 427 8.47 -23.93 -21.34
C ILE A 427 9.80 -23.82 -20.58
N LYS A 428 10.92 -24.06 -21.26
CA LYS A 428 12.27 -23.95 -20.66
C LYS A 428 12.58 -22.51 -20.22
N GLU A 429 12.20 -21.52 -21.03
CA GLU A 429 12.33 -20.09 -20.67
C GLU A 429 11.53 -19.77 -19.41
N TYR A 430 10.30 -20.29 -19.31
CA TYR A 430 9.45 -20.15 -18.13
C TYR A 430 10.04 -20.84 -16.90
N GLU A 431 10.51 -22.09 -16.99
CA GLU A 431 11.15 -22.79 -15.87
C GLU A 431 12.39 -22.04 -15.36
N LYS A 432 13.21 -21.51 -16.29
CA LYS A 432 14.35 -20.64 -15.94
C LYS A 432 13.89 -19.34 -15.28
N PHE A 433 12.85 -18.72 -15.80
CA PHE A 433 12.28 -17.49 -15.22
C PHE A 433 11.78 -17.72 -13.80
N ILE A 434 10.94 -18.74 -13.57
CA ILE A 434 10.40 -19.09 -12.24
C ILE A 434 11.51 -19.43 -11.25
N SER A 435 12.52 -20.18 -11.66
CA SER A 435 13.66 -20.52 -10.79
C SER A 435 14.57 -19.33 -10.47
N SER A 436 14.53 -18.27 -11.27
CA SER A 436 15.29 -17.03 -11.05
C SER A 436 14.56 -15.98 -10.22
N MET A 437 13.27 -16.18 -9.91
CA MET A 437 12.47 -15.21 -9.16
C MET A 437 13.02 -15.02 -7.75
N LYS A 438 13.08 -13.75 -7.34
CA LYS A 438 13.60 -13.32 -6.06
C LYS A 438 12.86 -12.09 -5.52
N PRO A 439 12.87 -11.86 -4.19
CA PRO A 439 13.35 -12.80 -3.17
C PRO A 439 12.41 -14.02 -3.01
N ASP A 440 11.12 -13.86 -3.32
CA ASP A 440 10.13 -14.89 -3.03
C ASP A 440 9.79 -15.73 -4.25
N LYS A 441 9.56 -17.02 -4.02
CA LYS A 441 8.99 -17.91 -5.02
C LYS A 441 7.48 -17.68 -5.11
N MET A 442 6.95 -17.78 -6.32
CA MET A 442 5.50 -17.78 -6.55
C MET A 442 4.87 -18.94 -5.77
N SER A 443 3.90 -18.60 -4.92
CA SER A 443 3.21 -19.55 -4.03
C SER A 443 1.72 -19.67 -4.29
N ARG A 444 1.15 -18.75 -5.09
CA ARG A 444 -0.27 -18.74 -5.46
C ARG A 444 -0.47 -18.08 -6.81
N ASP A 445 -1.66 -18.30 -7.37
CA ASP A 445 -2.12 -17.70 -8.61
C ASP A 445 -3.29 -16.73 -8.37
N PRO A 446 -3.36 -15.57 -9.05
CA PRO A 446 -2.30 -14.94 -9.83
C PRO A 446 -1.16 -14.39 -8.94
N TRP A 447 -0.02 -14.05 -9.56
CA TRP A 447 1.16 -13.53 -8.88
C TRP A 447 1.69 -12.24 -9.53
N LEU A 448 1.80 -11.19 -8.74
CA LEU A 448 2.26 -9.86 -9.09
C LEU A 448 3.79 -9.74 -8.94
N ILE A 449 4.44 -9.26 -9.99
CA ILE A 449 5.82 -8.81 -9.99
C ILE A 449 5.83 -7.30 -10.23
N ILE A 450 6.56 -6.57 -9.40
CA ILE A 450 6.71 -5.11 -9.48
C ILE A 450 8.18 -4.80 -9.72
N ASN A 451 8.48 -4.06 -10.79
CA ASN A 451 9.84 -3.64 -11.18
C ASN A 451 10.85 -4.80 -11.22
N GLY A 452 10.38 -6.01 -11.57
CA GLY A 452 11.19 -7.22 -11.65
C GLY A 452 11.33 -8.02 -10.34
N TYR A 453 10.76 -7.54 -9.23
CA TYR A 453 10.83 -8.22 -7.93
C TYR A 453 9.59 -9.06 -7.66
N SER A 454 9.82 -10.28 -7.17
CA SER A 454 8.80 -11.23 -6.75
C SER A 454 8.66 -11.17 -5.23
N ILE A 455 7.56 -10.57 -4.75
CA ILE A 455 7.35 -10.24 -3.33
C ILE A 455 6.00 -10.79 -2.89
N SER A 456 5.98 -11.59 -1.82
CA SER A 456 4.77 -12.23 -1.31
C SER A 456 3.75 -11.22 -0.79
N ASN A 457 4.22 -10.12 -0.19
CA ASN A 457 3.35 -9.07 0.31
C ASN A 457 2.79 -8.17 -0.80
N ALA A 458 3.48 -8.08 -1.96
CA ALA A 458 2.96 -7.36 -3.13
C ALA A 458 1.60 -7.92 -3.58
N GLN A 459 1.36 -9.20 -3.32
CA GLN A 459 0.12 -9.88 -3.66
C GLN A 459 -1.10 -9.34 -2.89
N ASN A 460 -0.90 -8.63 -1.78
CA ASN A 460 -1.98 -8.03 -1.01
C ASN A 460 -2.52 -6.73 -1.64
N TYR A 461 -1.84 -6.21 -2.66
CA TYR A 461 -2.21 -4.97 -3.34
C TYR A 461 -3.15 -5.15 -4.54
N PHE A 462 -3.43 -6.38 -4.99
CA PHE A 462 -4.36 -6.61 -6.12
C PHE A 462 -5.68 -5.83 -6.03
N PRO A 463 -6.39 -5.78 -4.87
CA PRO A 463 -7.66 -5.07 -4.77
C PRO A 463 -7.59 -3.54 -4.86
N ILE A 464 -6.38 -2.97 -4.78
CA ILE A 464 -6.13 -1.53 -4.73
C ILE A 464 -4.98 -1.12 -5.68
N LEU A 465 -4.72 -1.93 -6.71
CA LEU A 465 -3.54 -1.77 -7.56
C LEU A 465 -3.56 -0.46 -8.33
N ASP A 466 -4.74 -0.01 -8.77
CA ASP A 466 -4.97 1.27 -9.42
C ASP A 466 -4.53 2.45 -8.54
N LYS A 467 -4.96 2.45 -7.28
CA LYS A 467 -4.59 3.48 -6.30
C LYS A 467 -3.10 3.44 -6.01
N MET A 468 -2.53 2.24 -5.84
CA MET A 468 -1.12 2.10 -5.52
C MET A 468 -0.19 2.50 -6.67
N MET A 469 -0.53 2.18 -7.93
CA MET A 469 0.25 2.65 -9.07
C MET A 469 0.39 4.18 -9.05
N CYS A 470 -0.66 4.88 -8.65
CA CYS A 470 -0.62 6.31 -8.58
C CYS A 470 0.13 6.86 -7.35
N ILE A 471 0.10 6.17 -6.23
CA ILE A 471 0.86 6.54 -5.03
C ILE A 471 2.37 6.35 -5.27
N TRP A 472 2.75 5.24 -5.90
CA TRP A 472 4.13 4.87 -6.15
C TRP A 472 4.79 5.63 -7.30
N TYR A 473 4.01 6.09 -8.29
CA TYR A 473 4.57 6.80 -9.43
C TYR A 473 4.96 8.23 -9.05
N ASN A 474 6.24 8.55 -9.24
CA ASN A 474 6.77 9.90 -9.03
C ASN A 474 7.06 10.56 -10.38
N GLY A 475 6.08 11.25 -10.96
CA GLY A 475 6.26 11.95 -12.23
C GLY A 475 5.06 12.80 -12.61
N GLU A 476 5.12 13.42 -13.78
CA GLU A 476 4.05 14.28 -14.29
C GLU A 476 2.90 13.48 -14.94
N ASN A 477 1.92 14.18 -15.53
CA ASN A 477 0.92 13.59 -16.44
C ASN A 477 -0.15 12.67 -15.82
N HIS A 478 -0.40 12.75 -14.51
CA HIS A 478 -1.51 12.07 -13.84
C HIS A 478 -2.31 13.03 -12.95
N ASN A 479 -3.61 12.76 -12.78
CA ASN A 479 -4.39 13.52 -11.82
C ASN A 479 -4.21 12.91 -10.43
N ARG A 480 -3.47 13.63 -9.58
CA ARG A 480 -3.22 13.27 -8.19
C ARG A 480 -4.53 13.16 -7.37
N SER A 481 -5.57 13.92 -7.72
CA SER A 481 -6.87 13.89 -7.02
C SER A 481 -7.56 12.53 -7.10
N PHE A 482 -7.42 11.81 -8.22
CA PHE A 482 -7.96 10.46 -8.39
C PHE A 482 -7.41 9.48 -7.36
N CYS A 483 -6.18 9.73 -6.96
CA CYS A 483 -5.40 8.86 -6.11
C CYS A 483 -5.55 9.25 -4.64
N GLY A 484 -6.51 10.13 -4.34
CA GLY A 484 -6.68 10.73 -3.03
C GLY A 484 -5.59 11.73 -2.67
N ARG A 485 -4.72 12.13 -3.61
CA ARG A 485 -3.65 13.13 -3.41
C ARG A 485 -4.12 14.48 -3.97
N CYS A 486 -5.02 15.18 -3.30
CA CYS A 486 -5.51 16.46 -3.82
C CYS A 486 -4.49 17.58 -3.59
N GLU A 487 -4.38 18.53 -4.53
CA GLU A 487 -3.48 19.70 -4.36
C GLU A 487 -3.85 20.55 -3.13
N TYR A 488 -5.12 20.45 -2.71
CA TYR A 488 -5.67 20.94 -1.46
C TYR A 488 -6.59 19.84 -0.90
N GLU A 489 -6.20 19.18 0.17
CA GLU A 489 -6.92 18.04 0.75
C GLU A 489 -8.08 18.46 1.65
N GLU A 490 -9.07 19.20 1.14
CA GLU A 490 -10.38 19.10 1.78
C GLU A 490 -10.93 17.69 1.49
N SER A 491 -11.53 17.02 2.48
CA SER A 491 -11.97 15.60 2.39
C SER A 491 -13.12 15.32 1.42
N ARG A 492 -13.26 16.17 0.39
CA ARG A 492 -14.15 16.05 -0.76
C ARG A 492 -13.46 15.37 -1.95
N CYS A 493 -12.25 14.86 -1.73
CA CYS A 493 -11.68 13.74 -2.46
C CYS A 493 -12.04 12.42 -1.71
#